data_AF-A0A8H4N4J1-F1
#
_entry.id   AF-A0A8H4N4J1-F1
#
_cell.length_a   1.000
_cell.length_b   1.000
_cell.length_c   1.000
_cell.angle_alpha   90.00
_cell.angle_beta   90.00
_cell.angle_gamma   90.00
#
_symmetry.space_group_name_H-M   'P 1'
#
loop_
_entity.id
_entity.type
_entity.pdbx_description
1 polymer ?
#
loop_
_entity_poly.entity_id
_entity_poly.type
_entity_poly.pdbx_seq_one_letter_code
_entity_poly.pdbx_strand_id
1 'polypeptide(L)'
;MKTASGSVRKLMPESNIHPKVMVLPAGSHSSSRNGGRLALAQQCCPILKTVLPGKTWLCPVLLDRPVKNTFFPVKGLKHEAEPVKVLFESFLGGYEDFRDPPPFSSFGNRQNGPSREPLLDDLLYYWAQELPTSFDPANPELASLAYYPMKIVAEEWMSYLTVMRQTIKEYEYSLEDLDGNSTLTSSLDRLKSDLTSLQSWRRRILSTRQKTRAVLRFLEAHSDGIAEHRSLAAVENDYKYLVTEVQEYGSRLESILPVITSMVQIVDSRRALAETSSVTRLTYLAVVFVPLTFTSGLFSMSGSLAPGENLFWLYFVVAFPLTVVVFMAARPPAPLRALKERCQRLKAWSTNSIRK
;
A
#
# COMPACT_ATOMS: atom_id res chain seq x y z
N MET A 1 -19.48 -20.35 6.48
CA MET A 1 -19.48 -21.07 5.19
C MET A 1 -20.64 -20.57 4.33
N LYS A 2 -20.35 -19.57 3.48
CA LYS A 2 -20.99 -19.20 2.20
C LYS A 2 -20.28 -17.92 1.77
N THR A 3 -19.36 -18.06 0.84
CA THR A 3 -18.53 -17.01 0.27
C THR A 3 -19.40 -16.04 -0.53
N ALA A 4 -19.71 -14.88 0.04
CA ALA A 4 -20.27 -13.76 -0.71
C ALA A 4 -19.16 -13.17 -1.59
N SER A 5 -18.99 -13.78 -2.76
CA SER A 5 -18.27 -13.22 -3.91
C SER A 5 -19.09 -12.06 -4.47
N GLY A 6 -19.02 -10.92 -3.79
CA GLY A 6 -19.63 -9.67 -4.20
C GLY A 6 -18.80 -8.54 -3.63
N SER A 7 -18.21 -7.72 -4.50
CA SER A 7 -17.41 -6.56 -4.15
C SER A 7 -18.24 -5.50 -3.40
N VAL A 8 -18.50 -5.71 -2.10
CA VAL A 8 -19.11 -4.73 -1.20
C VAL A 8 -18.05 -3.69 -0.85
N ARG A 9 -17.90 -2.69 -1.72
CA ARG A 9 -16.89 -1.62 -1.59
C ARG A 9 -17.23 -0.55 -0.53
N LYS A 10 -18.40 -0.60 0.12
CA LYS A 10 -18.79 0.41 1.11
C LYS A 10 -19.82 -0.13 2.12
N LEU A 11 -19.41 -0.18 3.38
CA LEU A 11 -20.20 -0.49 4.56
C LEU A 11 -20.35 0.81 5.38
N MET A 12 -21.55 1.13 5.88
CA MET A 12 -21.81 2.30 6.72
C MET A 12 -22.30 1.86 8.11
N PRO A 13 -21.68 2.33 9.20
CA PRO A 13 -22.19 2.10 10.56
C PRO A 13 -23.41 3.00 10.88
N GLU A 14 -24.14 2.68 11.96
CA GLU A 14 -25.40 3.32 12.40
C GLU A 14 -25.31 4.81 12.79
N SER A 15 -24.12 5.41 12.83
CA SER A 15 -23.92 6.77 13.34
C SER A 15 -23.54 7.79 12.27
N ASN A 16 -24.02 9.03 12.45
CA ASN A 16 -23.70 10.19 11.60
C ASN A 16 -22.23 10.64 11.69
N ILE A 17 -21.47 10.17 12.70
CA ILE A 17 -20.03 10.38 12.84
C ILE A 17 -19.35 9.06 12.53
N HIS A 18 -18.52 9.05 11.49
CA HIS A 18 -17.85 7.85 11.00
C HIS A 18 -16.43 7.77 11.57
N PRO A 19 -16.09 6.77 12.41
CA PRO A 19 -14.70 6.51 12.73
C PRO A 19 -13.99 6.17 11.42
N LYS A 20 -12.86 6.83 11.17
CA LYS A 20 -12.08 6.59 9.96
C LYS A 20 -11.35 5.25 10.12
N VAL A 21 -12.01 4.18 9.67
CA VAL A 21 -11.44 2.83 9.65
C VAL A 21 -10.83 2.57 8.28
N MET A 22 -9.57 2.15 8.25
CA MET A 22 -8.82 1.87 7.04
C MET A 22 -8.23 0.46 7.11
N VAL A 23 -8.72 -0.42 6.24
CA VAL A 23 -8.17 -1.77 6.11
C VAL A 23 -6.76 -1.68 5.51
N LEU A 24 -5.82 -2.39 6.12
CA LEU A 24 -4.46 -2.50 5.60
C LEU A 24 -4.46 -3.39 4.34
N PRO A 25 -3.56 -3.15 3.37
CA PRO A 25 -3.36 -4.07 2.27
C PRO A 25 -3.14 -5.47 2.83
N ALA A 26 -3.82 -6.49 2.28
CA ALA A 26 -3.57 -7.86 2.67
C ALA A 26 -2.14 -8.22 2.22
N GLY A 27 -1.23 -8.46 3.16
CA GLY A 27 0.05 -9.07 2.84
C GLY A 27 -0.22 -10.47 2.26
N SER A 28 0.57 -10.92 1.28
CA SER A 28 0.39 -12.26 0.68
C SER A 28 0.52 -13.38 1.73
N HIS A 29 1.17 -13.11 2.87
CA HIS A 29 1.36 -14.04 3.97
C HIS A 29 0.72 -13.61 5.30
N SER A 30 0.15 -12.40 5.40
CA SER A 30 -0.49 -11.91 6.64
C SER A 30 -1.99 -12.28 6.71
N SER A 31 -2.33 -13.43 6.14
CA SER A 31 -3.51 -14.17 6.58
C SER A 31 -3.23 -14.60 8.01
N SER A 32 -3.71 -13.81 8.98
CA SER A 32 -3.93 -14.30 10.34
C SER A 32 -4.54 -15.70 10.25
N ARG A 33 -4.14 -16.60 11.16
CA ARG A 33 -4.56 -18.01 11.22
C ARG A 33 -6.10 -18.21 11.17
N ASN A 34 -6.87 -17.12 11.37
CA ASN A 34 -8.33 -17.03 11.32
C ASN A 34 -8.93 -16.26 10.11
N GLY A 35 -8.15 -15.86 9.09
CA GLY A 35 -8.65 -15.15 7.91
C GLY A 35 -9.04 -13.67 8.14
N GLY A 36 -8.66 -13.09 9.28
CA GLY A 36 -8.88 -11.68 9.60
C GLY A 36 -7.95 -10.75 8.81
N ARG A 37 -8.42 -9.53 8.53
CA ARG A 37 -7.60 -8.45 7.94
C ARG A 37 -7.30 -7.39 8.99
N LEU A 38 -6.05 -6.94 9.02
CA LEU A 38 -5.66 -5.81 9.86
C LEU A 38 -6.33 -4.53 9.37
N ALA A 39 -6.82 -3.72 10.32
CA ALA A 39 -7.40 -2.42 10.04
C ALA A 39 -6.91 -1.41 11.07
N LEU A 40 -6.81 -0.15 10.65
CA LEU A 40 -6.51 0.97 11.51
C LEU A 40 -7.81 1.72 11.78
N ALA A 41 -8.16 1.91 13.04
CA ALA A 41 -9.22 2.83 13.44
C ALA A 41 -8.58 4.13 13.93
N GLN A 42 -9.03 5.26 13.40
CA GLN A 42 -8.65 6.57 13.93
C GLN A 42 -9.70 7.05 14.91
N GLN A 43 -9.26 7.38 16.12
CA GLN A 43 -10.02 8.06 17.15
C GLN A 43 -9.30 9.35 17.58
N CYS A 44 -10.06 10.27 18.16
CA CYS A 44 -9.60 11.54 18.67
C CYS A 44 -10.00 11.71 20.15
N CYS A 45 -9.09 12.29 20.93
CA CYS A 45 -9.32 12.67 22.33
C CYS A 45 -8.89 14.14 22.52
N PRO A 46 -9.73 15.12 22.15
CA PRO A 46 -9.45 16.52 22.46
C PRO A 46 -9.66 16.79 23.95
N ILE A 47 -8.68 17.47 24.53
CA ILE A 47 -8.66 17.87 25.94
C ILE A 47 -8.50 19.39 25.95
N LEU A 48 -9.41 20.07 26.65
CA LEU A 48 -9.35 21.50 26.86
C LEU A 48 -9.23 21.77 28.35
N LYS A 49 -8.49 22.81 28.75
CA LYS A 49 -8.52 23.34 30.13
C LYS A 49 -9.09 24.75 30.07
N THR A 50 -10.12 25.02 30.86
CA THR A 50 -10.66 26.38 31.04
C THR A 50 -10.68 26.73 32.53
N VAL A 51 -10.43 28.00 32.85
CA VAL A 51 -10.47 28.52 34.21
C VAL A 51 -11.71 29.40 34.34
N LEU A 52 -12.58 29.05 35.28
CA LEU A 52 -13.83 29.75 35.57
C LEU A 52 -13.58 30.96 36.48
N PRO A 53 -14.48 31.96 36.47
CA PRO A 53 -14.44 33.07 37.41
C PRO A 53 -14.56 32.53 38.85
N GLY A 54 -13.49 32.64 39.63
CA GLY A 54 -13.38 32.04 40.97
C GLY A 54 -12.15 31.15 41.20
N LYS A 55 -11.23 31.06 40.23
CA LYS A 55 -10.02 30.18 40.26
C LYS A 55 -10.32 28.67 40.26
N THR A 56 -11.58 28.29 40.05
CA THR A 56 -11.95 26.89 39.78
C THR A 56 -11.65 26.56 38.31
N TRP A 57 -11.15 25.36 38.05
CA TRP A 57 -10.84 24.89 36.70
C TRP A 57 -11.83 23.83 36.23
N LEU A 58 -12.03 23.75 34.91
CA LEU A 58 -12.85 22.72 34.26
C LEU A 58 -12.07 22.18 33.06
N CYS A 59 -12.04 20.86 32.92
CA CYS A 59 -11.37 20.20 31.81
C CYS A 59 -12.37 19.30 31.06
N PRO A 60 -12.98 19.77 29.96
CA PRO A 60 -13.80 18.89 29.15
C PRO A 60 -12.89 18.02 28.28
N VAL A 61 -13.08 16.70 28.40
CA VAL A 61 -12.45 15.67 27.57
C VAL A 61 -13.54 15.11 26.67
N LEU A 62 -13.39 15.24 25.35
CA LEU A 62 -14.32 14.62 24.41
C LEU A 62 -13.68 13.32 23.89
N LEU A 63 -14.49 12.27 23.80
CA LEU A 63 -14.02 10.95 23.36
C LEU A 63 -14.93 10.44 22.26
N ASP A 64 -14.33 9.82 21.25
CA ASP A 64 -15.06 9.15 20.20
C ASP A 64 -15.77 7.90 20.72
N ARG A 65 -16.90 7.56 20.09
CA ARG A 65 -17.63 6.32 20.41
C ARG A 65 -16.80 5.08 19.99
N PRO A 66 -16.92 3.95 20.72
CA PRO A 66 -16.27 2.71 20.32
C PRO A 66 -16.73 2.26 18.94
N VAL A 67 -15.84 1.61 18.20
CA VAL A 67 -16.14 1.09 16.87
C VAL A 67 -17.12 -0.08 17.03
N LYS A 68 -18.36 0.10 16.58
CA LYS A 68 -19.39 -0.95 16.63
C LYS A 68 -19.07 -2.07 15.64
N ASN A 69 -19.41 -3.30 16.03
CA ASN A 69 -19.28 -4.52 15.21
C ASN A 69 -20.35 -4.65 14.11
N THR A 70 -21.30 -3.71 14.00
CA THR A 70 -22.44 -3.80 13.07
C THR A 70 -22.36 -2.74 11.97
N PHE A 71 -22.35 -3.20 10.72
CA PHE A 71 -22.37 -2.33 9.54
C PHE A 71 -23.54 -2.65 8.62
N PHE A 72 -24.02 -1.61 7.91
CA PHE A 72 -25.11 -1.68 6.94
C PHE A 72 -24.58 -1.42 5.53
N PRO A 73 -24.93 -2.23 4.52
CA PRO A 73 -24.49 -2.01 3.14
C PRO A 73 -25.16 -0.77 2.52
N VAL A 74 -24.37 0.02 1.79
CA VAL A 74 -24.76 1.38 1.32
C VAL A 74 -25.66 1.39 0.08
N LYS A 75 -25.88 0.26 -0.59
CA LYS A 75 -26.63 0.24 -1.86
C LYS A 75 -28.05 -0.31 -1.72
N GLY A 76 -29.00 0.63 -1.75
CA GLY A 76 -30.31 0.47 -2.37
C GLY A 76 -31.41 -0.10 -1.47
N LEU A 77 -32.34 0.80 -1.11
CA LEU A 77 -33.61 0.56 -0.43
C LEU A 77 -33.56 0.17 1.07
N LYS A 78 -33.91 1.18 1.87
CA LYS A 78 -34.91 1.13 2.96
C LYS A 78 -35.10 -0.24 3.64
N HIS A 79 -34.67 -0.32 4.90
CA HIS A 79 -35.17 -1.20 5.97
C HIS A 79 -34.94 -2.72 5.93
N GLU A 80 -34.40 -3.34 4.88
CA GLU A 80 -34.26 -4.82 4.83
C GLU A 80 -32.83 -5.36 4.60
N ALA A 81 -31.79 -4.52 4.67
CA ALA A 81 -30.42 -5.03 4.56
C ALA A 81 -29.97 -5.66 5.89
N GLU A 82 -29.69 -6.97 5.87
CA GLU A 82 -29.14 -7.67 7.05
C GLU A 82 -27.84 -6.99 7.54
N PRO A 83 -27.70 -6.74 8.85
CA PRO A 83 -26.51 -6.14 9.40
C PRO A 83 -25.32 -7.10 9.21
N VAL A 84 -24.28 -6.60 8.56
CA VAL A 84 -23.01 -7.33 8.47
C VAL A 84 -22.31 -7.15 9.80
N LYS A 85 -22.28 -8.23 10.60
CA LYS A 85 -21.46 -8.28 11.81
C LYS A 85 -20.01 -8.52 11.42
N VAL A 86 -19.17 -7.52 11.62
CA VAL A 86 -17.71 -7.63 11.52
C VAL A 86 -17.19 -7.61 12.95
N LEU A 87 -16.52 -8.68 13.34
CA LEU A 87 -15.90 -8.77 14.66
C LEU A 87 -14.56 -8.03 14.61
N PHE A 88 -14.43 -6.97 15.40
CA PHE A 88 -13.14 -6.34 15.64
C PHE A 88 -12.50 -6.95 16.87
N GLU A 89 -11.24 -7.33 16.74
CA GLU A 89 -10.39 -7.74 17.84
C GLU A 89 -9.17 -6.82 17.85
N SER A 90 -8.76 -6.39 19.05
CA SER A 90 -7.58 -5.55 19.20
C SER A 90 -6.34 -6.30 18.75
N PHE A 91 -5.47 -5.62 18.01
CA PHE A 91 -4.23 -6.21 17.53
C PHE A 91 -3.36 -6.62 18.74
N LEU A 92 -2.91 -7.88 18.78
CA LEU A 92 -2.15 -8.46 19.89
C LEU A 92 -2.81 -8.32 21.28
N GLY A 93 -4.13 -8.18 21.34
CA GLY A 93 -4.86 -8.00 22.60
C GLY A 93 -4.97 -6.55 23.07
N GLY A 94 -4.51 -5.58 22.27
CA GLY A 94 -4.52 -4.14 22.59
C GLY A 94 -3.29 -3.71 23.38
N TYR A 95 -3.35 -2.50 23.96
CA TYR A 95 -2.25 -1.97 24.75
C TYR A 95 -2.08 -2.68 26.11
N GLU A 96 -0.84 -2.71 26.60
CA GLU A 96 -0.50 -3.33 27.89
C GLU A 96 -0.99 -2.49 29.08
N ASP A 97 -1.23 -3.12 30.23
CA ASP A 97 -1.60 -2.39 31.44
C ASP A 97 -0.36 -1.63 31.96
N PHE A 98 -0.53 -0.34 32.23
CA PHE A 98 0.55 0.55 32.67
C PHE A 98 0.96 0.38 34.12
N ARG A 99 0.17 -0.36 34.90
CA ARG A 99 0.41 -0.58 36.32
C ARG A 99 1.45 -1.67 36.52
N ASP A 100 2.15 -1.59 37.64
CA ASP A 100 3.08 -2.63 38.03
C ASP A 100 2.35 -3.98 38.14
N PRO A 101 2.95 -5.06 37.62
CA PRO A 101 2.33 -6.37 37.66
C PRO A 101 2.07 -6.77 39.12
N PRO A 102 0.88 -7.32 39.42
CA PRO A 102 0.57 -7.73 40.77
C PRO A 102 1.58 -8.81 41.24
N PRO A 103 1.99 -8.79 42.52
CA PRO A 103 2.94 -9.76 43.03
C PRO A 103 2.41 -11.18 42.86
N PHE A 104 3.30 -12.16 42.61
CA PHE A 104 2.95 -13.54 42.30
C PHE A 104 1.97 -14.18 43.32
N SER A 105 2.05 -13.76 44.59
CA SER A 105 1.15 -14.19 45.67
C SER A 105 -0.33 -13.84 45.44
N SER A 106 -0.63 -12.85 44.59
CA SER A 106 -1.98 -12.36 44.29
C SER A 106 -2.53 -12.87 42.95
N PHE A 107 -1.82 -13.77 42.27
CA PHE A 107 -2.17 -14.28 40.93
C PHE A 107 -3.56 -14.96 40.84
N GLY A 108 -4.07 -15.49 41.96
CA GLY A 108 -5.40 -16.09 42.05
C GLY A 108 -6.57 -15.07 42.08
N ASN A 109 -6.29 -13.83 42.45
CA ASN A 109 -7.28 -12.76 42.55
C ASN A 109 -7.04 -11.76 41.39
N ARG A 110 -7.23 -12.24 40.16
CA ARG A 110 -7.04 -11.43 38.95
C ARG A 110 -7.94 -10.20 39.01
N GLN A 111 -7.38 -9.03 39.33
CA GLN A 111 -8.00 -7.79 38.88
C GLN A 111 -7.93 -7.79 37.37
N ASN A 112 -9.08 -7.82 36.71
CA ASN A 112 -9.13 -7.65 35.27
C ASN A 112 -8.53 -6.27 34.95
N GLY A 113 -7.60 -6.24 33.99
CA GLY A 113 -7.05 -5.00 33.45
C GLY A 113 -8.13 -4.15 32.76
N PRO A 114 -7.75 -3.03 32.13
CA PRO A 114 -8.71 -2.21 31.39
C PRO A 114 -9.46 -3.04 30.33
N SER A 115 -10.69 -2.62 30.04
CA SER A 115 -11.55 -3.31 29.07
C SER A 115 -10.99 -3.26 27.65
N ARG A 116 -10.26 -2.18 27.32
CA ARG A 116 -9.72 -1.91 25.97
C ARG A 116 -10.80 -1.76 24.89
N GLU A 117 -12.06 -1.54 25.29
CA GLU A 117 -13.18 -1.40 24.35
C GLU A 117 -13.51 0.09 24.08
N PRO A 118 -13.98 0.89 25.06
CA PRO A 118 -14.02 2.34 24.93
C PRO A 118 -12.87 3.02 25.68
N LEU A 119 -12.24 4.01 25.02
CA LEU A 119 -11.21 4.85 25.63
C LEU A 119 -11.71 5.56 26.92
N LEU A 120 -13.02 5.81 27.04
CA LEU A 120 -13.61 6.40 28.24
C LEU A 120 -13.44 5.50 29.47
N ASP A 121 -13.82 4.23 29.37
CA ASP A 121 -13.80 3.32 30.52
C ASP A 121 -12.37 3.05 30.96
N ASP A 122 -11.45 3.00 30.00
CA ASP A 122 -10.02 2.87 30.25
C ASP A 122 -9.44 4.11 30.96
N LEU A 123 -9.82 5.32 30.53
CA LEU A 123 -9.42 6.54 31.22
C LEU A 123 -10.00 6.60 32.63
N LEU A 124 -11.28 6.26 32.81
CA LEU A 124 -11.91 6.20 34.12
C LEU A 124 -11.21 5.17 35.02
N TYR A 125 -10.83 4.02 34.48
CA TYR A 125 -10.10 2.98 35.19
C TYR A 125 -8.76 3.49 35.72
N TYR A 126 -7.95 4.13 34.89
CA TYR A 126 -6.65 4.64 35.32
C TYR A 126 -6.77 5.80 36.32
N TRP A 127 -7.63 6.78 36.03
CA TRP A 127 -7.86 7.92 36.93
C TRP A 127 -8.49 7.55 38.28
N ALA A 128 -9.28 6.48 38.33
CA ALA A 128 -9.89 6.00 39.57
C ALA A 128 -8.90 5.29 40.50
N GLN A 129 -7.77 4.81 39.97
CA GLN A 129 -6.82 4.00 40.73
C GLN A 129 -5.60 4.77 41.18
N GLU A 130 -4.98 5.53 40.28
CA GLU A 130 -3.76 6.27 40.57
C GLU A 130 -3.87 7.67 39.98
N LEU A 131 -3.36 8.66 40.71
CA LEU A 131 -3.22 10.02 40.22
C LEU A 131 -1.79 10.18 39.69
N PRO A 132 -1.60 10.75 38.49
CA PRO A 132 -0.26 10.98 37.96
C PRO A 132 0.54 11.85 38.93
N THR A 133 1.83 11.54 39.13
CA THR A 133 2.70 12.36 40.01
C THR A 133 2.84 13.81 39.53
N SER A 134 2.54 14.08 38.25
CA SER A 134 2.53 15.41 37.63
C SER A 134 1.20 16.16 37.81
N PHE A 135 0.20 15.53 38.43
CA PHE A 135 -1.12 16.12 38.59
C PHE A 135 -1.22 16.89 39.91
N ASP A 136 -1.27 18.22 39.81
CA ASP A 136 -1.66 19.09 40.92
C ASP A 136 -3.17 19.40 40.85
N PRO A 137 -3.98 19.00 41.86
CA PRO A 137 -5.41 19.32 41.91
C PRO A 137 -5.71 20.83 41.98
N ALA A 138 -4.80 21.64 42.51
CA ALA A 138 -5.02 23.08 42.69
C ALA A 138 -4.87 23.84 41.36
N ASN A 139 -3.87 23.50 40.55
CA ASN A 139 -3.68 24.05 39.22
C ASN A 139 -3.12 23.00 38.24
N PRO A 140 -3.97 22.13 37.66
CA PRO A 140 -3.50 21.04 36.84
C PRO A 140 -3.01 21.56 35.49
N GLU A 141 -1.77 21.25 35.12
CA GLU A 141 -1.29 21.54 33.77
C GLU A 141 -2.01 20.70 32.71
N LEU A 142 -2.07 21.22 31.47
CA LEU A 142 -2.68 20.46 30.37
C LEU A 142 -1.92 19.15 30.10
N ALA A 143 -0.60 19.15 30.28
CA ALA A 143 0.25 17.98 30.10
C ALA A 143 -0.04 16.88 31.15
N SER A 144 -0.33 17.24 32.40
CA SER A 144 -0.69 16.27 33.44
C SER A 144 -2.11 15.73 33.28
N LEU A 145 -3.05 16.56 32.83
CA LEU A 145 -4.41 16.11 32.44
C LEU A 145 -4.38 15.14 31.24
N ALA A 146 -3.45 15.34 30.31
CA ALA A 146 -3.29 14.50 29.13
C ALA A 146 -2.42 13.25 29.36
N TYR A 147 -1.93 13.00 30.58
CA TYR A 147 -0.97 11.94 30.88
C TYR A 147 -1.44 10.53 30.45
N TYR A 148 -2.57 10.04 30.96
CA TYR A 148 -3.08 8.72 30.59
C TYR A 148 -3.46 8.60 29.10
N PRO A 149 -4.16 9.59 28.49
CA PRO A 149 -4.37 9.59 27.05
C PRO A 149 -3.07 9.48 26.24
N MET A 150 -2.02 10.20 26.63
CA MET A 150 -0.72 10.14 25.95
C MET A 150 -0.05 8.76 26.10
N LYS A 151 -0.12 8.13 27.28
CA LYS A 151 0.38 6.76 27.47
C LYS A 151 -0.36 5.73 26.63
N ILE A 152 -1.69 5.76 26.63
CA ILE A 152 -2.52 4.87 25.80
C ILE A 152 -2.16 5.05 24.32
N VAL A 153 -2.08 6.30 23.87
CA VAL A 153 -1.74 6.60 22.47
C VAL A 153 -0.31 6.15 22.13
N ALA A 154 0.65 6.27 23.04
CA ALA A 154 2.02 5.80 22.81
C ALA A 154 2.09 4.28 22.58
N GLU A 155 1.37 3.48 23.36
CA GLU A 155 1.28 2.02 23.17
C GLU A 155 0.56 1.62 21.88
N GLU A 156 -0.53 2.31 21.54
CA GLU A 156 -1.22 2.09 20.27
C GLU A 156 -0.30 2.43 19.09
N TRP A 157 0.57 3.44 19.22
CA TRP A 157 1.63 3.71 18.24
C TRP A 157 2.69 2.62 18.20
N MET A 158 3.03 1.99 19.33
CA MET A 158 3.97 0.88 19.38
C MET A 158 3.40 -0.38 18.70
N SER A 159 2.11 -0.65 18.91
CA SER A 159 1.37 -1.68 18.18
C SER A 159 1.36 -1.40 16.68
N TYR A 160 1.09 -0.14 16.29
CA TYR A 160 1.16 0.29 14.90
C TYR A 160 2.57 0.13 14.28
N LEU A 161 3.63 0.44 15.03
CA LEU A 161 5.01 0.24 14.61
C LEU A 161 5.32 -1.24 14.39
N THR A 162 4.81 -2.12 15.23
CA THR A 162 4.95 -3.57 15.06
C THR A 162 4.32 -4.04 13.75
N VAL A 163 3.11 -3.56 13.44
CA VAL A 163 2.45 -3.84 12.15
C VAL A 163 3.27 -3.29 10.98
N MET A 164 3.77 -2.07 11.08
CA MET A 164 4.60 -1.45 10.05
C MET A 164 5.88 -2.27 9.79
N ARG A 165 6.59 -2.64 10.86
CA ARG A 165 7.81 -3.47 10.78
C ARG A 165 7.54 -4.80 10.11
N GLN A 166 6.48 -5.50 10.52
CA GLN A 166 6.10 -6.77 9.90
C GLN A 166 5.79 -6.59 8.42
N THR A 167 5.04 -5.54 8.08
CA THR A 167 4.66 -5.26 6.69
C THR A 167 5.88 -4.93 5.82
N ILE A 168 6.84 -4.15 6.31
CA ILE A 168 8.09 -3.85 5.58
C ILE A 168 8.89 -5.13 5.35
N LYS A 169 9.06 -5.96 6.39
CA LYS A 169 9.74 -7.26 6.27
C LYS A 169 9.07 -8.18 5.25
N GLU A 170 7.73 -8.23 5.23
CA GLU A 170 6.99 -9.02 4.23
C GLU A 170 7.33 -8.61 2.79
N TYR A 171 7.50 -7.31 2.53
CA TYR A 171 7.92 -6.84 1.19
C TYR A 171 9.39 -7.14 0.88
N GLU A 172 10.28 -7.09 1.88
CA GLU A 172 11.68 -7.49 1.72
C GLU A 172 11.76 -8.96 1.28
N TYR A 173 11.04 -9.87 1.96
CA TYR A 173 11.01 -11.29 1.58
C TYR A 173 10.29 -11.56 0.25
N SER A 174 9.20 -10.83 -0.05
CA SER A 174 8.49 -10.97 -1.34
C SER A 174 9.42 -10.70 -2.53
N LEU A 175 10.40 -9.81 -2.35
CA LEU A 175 11.38 -9.49 -3.39
C LEU A 175 12.33 -10.67 -3.67
N GLU A 176 12.74 -11.41 -2.64
CA GLU A 176 13.63 -12.57 -2.76
C GLU A 176 12.95 -13.75 -3.48
N ASP A 177 11.65 -13.95 -3.26
CA ASP A 177 10.88 -15.09 -3.81
C ASP A 177 10.60 -14.98 -5.34
N LEU A 178 10.75 -13.77 -5.90
CA LEU A 178 10.49 -13.52 -7.32
C LEU A 178 11.51 -14.13 -8.28
N ASP A 179 12.69 -14.52 -7.78
CA ASP A 179 13.73 -15.17 -8.58
C ASP A 179 13.43 -16.66 -8.87
N GLY A 180 12.43 -17.25 -8.20
CA GLY A 180 12.25 -18.70 -8.15
C GLY A 180 11.40 -19.36 -9.23
N ASN A 181 10.12 -18.99 -9.42
CA ASN A 181 9.17 -19.91 -10.10
C ASN A 181 7.84 -19.30 -10.65
N SER A 182 7.66 -17.98 -10.68
CA SER A 182 6.35 -17.38 -11.03
C SER A 182 6.21 -17.03 -12.52
N THR A 183 4.99 -17.14 -13.06
CA THR A 183 4.69 -16.68 -14.43
C THR A 183 4.83 -15.16 -14.49
N LEU A 184 5.54 -14.66 -15.52
CA LEU A 184 5.96 -13.27 -15.66
C LEU A 184 4.80 -12.24 -15.52
N THR A 185 3.58 -12.63 -15.92
CA THR A 185 2.36 -11.82 -15.75
C THR A 185 1.91 -11.73 -14.29
N SER A 186 1.86 -12.85 -13.57
CA SER A 186 1.49 -12.87 -12.15
C SER A 186 2.50 -12.12 -11.28
N SER A 187 3.79 -12.19 -11.61
CA SER A 187 4.86 -11.47 -10.93
C SER A 187 4.70 -9.95 -11.09
N LEU A 188 4.33 -9.48 -12.29
CA LEU A 188 4.14 -8.06 -12.57
C LEU A 188 2.95 -7.47 -11.81
N ASP A 189 1.81 -8.18 -11.80
CA ASP A 189 0.62 -7.72 -11.09
C ASP A 189 0.84 -7.67 -9.57
N ARG A 190 1.55 -8.66 -9.02
CA ARG A 190 2.01 -8.66 -7.62
C ARG A 190 2.92 -7.47 -7.32
N LEU A 191 3.97 -7.28 -8.10
CA LEU A 191 4.90 -6.15 -7.93
C LEU A 191 4.22 -4.78 -8.01
N LYS A 192 3.28 -4.61 -8.94
CA LYS A 192 2.47 -3.38 -9.05
C LYS A 192 1.62 -3.18 -7.80
N SER A 193 0.97 -4.23 -7.30
CA SER A 193 0.21 -4.19 -6.05
C SER A 193 1.11 -3.81 -4.85
N ASP A 194 2.27 -4.44 -4.73
CA ASP A 194 3.23 -4.19 -3.67
C ASP A 194 3.73 -2.73 -3.71
N LEU A 195 4.05 -2.22 -4.90
CA LEU A 195 4.43 -0.82 -5.09
C LEU A 195 3.33 0.14 -4.61
N THR A 196 2.06 -0.11 -4.95
CA THR A 196 0.95 0.76 -4.48
C THR A 196 0.77 0.74 -2.97
N SER A 197 1.00 -0.42 -2.36
CA SER A 197 0.93 -0.62 -0.92
C SER A 197 2.08 0.08 -0.20
N LEU A 198 3.30 -0.05 -0.70
CA LEU A 198 4.49 0.65 -0.19
C LEU A 198 4.37 2.16 -0.31
N GLN A 199 3.85 2.68 -1.43
CA GLN A 199 3.56 4.12 -1.58
C GLN A 199 2.51 4.61 -0.56
N SER A 200 1.55 3.75 -0.21
CA SER A 200 0.57 4.06 0.84
C SER A 200 1.23 4.09 2.22
N TRP A 201 2.11 3.15 2.53
CA TRP A 201 2.91 3.15 3.76
C TRP A 201 3.85 4.35 3.85
N ARG A 202 4.46 4.76 2.74
CA ARG A 202 5.27 5.98 2.66
C ARG A 202 4.50 7.21 3.10
N ARG A 203 3.30 7.42 2.53
CA ARG A 203 2.42 8.53 2.91
C ARG A 203 2.03 8.46 4.40
N ARG A 204 1.79 7.27 4.92
CA ARG A 204 1.43 7.06 6.33
C ARG A 204 2.58 7.36 7.27
N ILE A 205 3.80 6.93 6.97
CA ILE A 205 4.99 7.24 7.75
C ILE A 205 5.18 8.74 7.89
N LEU A 206 5.01 9.49 6.79
CA LEU A 206 5.08 10.95 6.82
C LEU A 206 4.02 11.55 7.78
N SER A 207 2.78 11.05 7.72
CA SER A 207 1.70 11.50 8.61
C SER A 207 1.93 11.11 10.06
N THR A 208 2.34 9.87 10.33
CA THR A 208 2.68 9.38 11.68
C THR A 208 3.80 10.21 12.28
N ARG A 209 4.88 10.44 11.54
CA ARG A 209 6.00 11.29 11.98
C ARG A 209 5.56 12.69 12.35
N GLN A 210 4.66 13.29 11.58
CA GLN A 210 4.12 14.62 11.91
C GLN A 210 3.32 14.60 13.21
N LYS A 211 2.48 13.58 13.41
CA LYS A 211 1.64 13.43 14.62
C LYS A 211 2.48 13.19 15.87
N THR A 212 3.40 12.22 15.83
CA THR A 212 4.25 11.90 16.98
C THR A 212 5.18 13.06 17.33
N ARG A 213 5.73 13.76 16.32
CA ARG A 213 6.55 14.97 16.53
C ARG A 213 5.74 16.14 17.08
N ALA A 214 4.46 16.26 16.78
CA ALA A 214 3.60 17.29 17.36
C ALA A 214 3.41 17.09 18.86
N VAL A 215 3.20 15.84 19.31
CA VAL A 215 3.11 15.50 20.74
C VAL A 215 4.45 15.73 21.43
N LEU A 216 5.55 15.27 20.82
CA LEU A 216 6.88 15.50 21.38
C LEU A 216 7.19 16.99 21.55
N ARG A 217 6.89 17.83 20.56
CA ARG A 217 7.05 19.29 20.66
C ARG A 217 6.17 19.90 21.76
N PHE A 218 4.97 19.37 21.95
CA PHE A 218 4.09 19.81 23.04
C PHE A 218 4.72 19.49 24.40
N LEU A 219 5.27 18.28 24.58
CA LEU A 219 6.00 17.90 25.80
C LEU A 219 7.26 18.76 25.99
N GLU A 220 8.09 18.91 24.96
CA GLU A 220 9.28 19.77 24.99
C GLU A 220 8.95 21.22 25.35
N ALA A 221 7.85 21.77 24.84
CA ALA A 221 7.44 23.14 25.16
C ALA A 221 6.99 23.33 26.62
N HIS A 222 6.60 22.24 27.29
CA HIS A 222 6.25 22.27 28.71
C HIS A 222 7.41 21.78 29.60
N SER A 223 8.58 21.46 29.01
CA SER A 223 9.68 20.77 29.70
C SER A 223 10.24 21.48 30.93
N ASP A 224 10.13 22.80 30.97
CA ASP A 224 10.60 23.63 32.09
C ASP A 224 9.89 23.30 33.41
N GLY A 225 8.67 22.72 33.38
CA GLY A 225 7.98 22.13 34.53
C GLY A 225 8.02 20.59 34.61
N ILE A 226 8.48 19.92 33.54
CA ILE A 226 8.54 18.45 33.43
C ILE A 226 9.76 17.87 34.14
N ALA A 227 10.86 18.62 34.23
CA ALA A 227 12.10 18.15 34.85
C ALA A 227 11.94 17.68 36.31
N GLU A 228 10.93 18.21 37.03
CA GLU A 228 10.59 17.77 38.40
C GLU A 228 9.75 16.47 38.41
N HIS A 229 9.05 16.15 37.32
CA HIS A 229 8.06 15.09 37.25
C HIS A 229 8.55 13.89 36.42
N ARG A 230 9.13 12.89 37.10
CA ARG A 230 9.66 11.64 36.51
C ARG A 230 8.68 10.93 35.55
N SER A 231 7.38 10.99 35.82
CA SER A 231 6.34 10.33 35.01
C SER A 231 6.18 10.95 33.61
N LEU A 232 6.21 12.28 33.51
CA LEU A 232 6.02 12.98 32.25
C LEU A 232 7.30 12.96 31.40
N ALA A 233 8.47 12.91 32.05
CA ALA A 233 9.75 12.63 31.41
C ALA A 233 9.81 11.21 30.79
N ALA A 234 9.17 10.22 31.40
CA ALA A 234 9.06 8.88 30.82
C ALA A 234 8.24 8.90 29.52
N VAL A 235 7.07 9.56 29.53
CA VAL A 235 6.24 9.74 28.33
C VAL A 235 7.00 10.47 27.23
N GLU A 236 7.77 11.51 27.56
CA GLU A 236 8.62 12.21 26.60
C GLU A 236 9.65 11.27 25.94
N ASN A 237 10.30 10.41 26.73
CA ASN A 237 11.24 9.42 26.23
C ASN A 237 10.56 8.39 25.31
N ASP A 238 9.36 7.95 25.66
CA ASP A 238 8.57 7.04 24.81
C ASP A 238 8.29 7.68 23.45
N TYR A 239 7.87 8.95 23.42
CA TYR A 239 7.64 9.66 22.16
C TYR A 239 8.93 9.93 21.37
N LYS A 240 10.07 10.17 22.03
CA LYS A 240 11.38 10.24 21.36
C LYS A 240 11.76 8.91 20.70
N TYR A 241 11.51 7.80 21.38
CA TYR A 241 11.71 6.47 20.83
C TYR A 241 10.80 6.23 19.62
N LEU A 242 9.49 6.50 19.75
CA LEU A 242 8.52 6.38 18.65
C LEU A 242 8.93 7.20 17.41
N VAL A 243 9.37 8.45 17.59
CA VAL A 243 9.82 9.29 16.47
C VAL A 243 11.05 8.69 15.78
N THR A 244 12.01 8.18 16.54
CA THR A 244 13.23 7.55 16.02
C THR A 244 12.91 6.29 15.23
N GLU A 245 12.10 5.39 15.78
CA GLU A 245 11.68 4.16 15.10
C GLU A 245 10.90 4.43 13.81
N VAL A 246 9.93 5.35 13.84
CA VAL A 246 9.17 5.76 12.65
C VAL A 246 10.11 6.28 11.56
N GLN A 247 11.16 7.02 11.95
CA GLN A 247 12.15 7.53 11.01
C GLN A 247 13.01 6.40 10.43
N GLU A 248 13.44 5.44 11.26
CA GLU A 248 14.22 4.30 10.79
C GLU A 248 13.43 3.44 9.79
N TYR A 249 12.19 3.07 10.12
CA TYR A 249 11.34 2.33 9.19
C TYR A 249 11.02 3.15 7.92
N GLY A 250 10.90 4.47 8.05
CA GLY A 250 10.79 5.39 6.92
C GLY A 250 12.00 5.31 5.98
N SER A 251 13.22 5.36 6.53
CA SER A 251 14.46 5.24 5.76
C SER A 251 14.59 3.88 5.08
N ARG A 252 14.25 2.79 5.78
CA ARG A 252 14.23 1.44 5.19
C ARG A 252 13.21 1.32 4.05
N LEU A 253 12.02 1.90 4.21
CA LEU A 253 11.02 1.89 3.15
C LEU A 253 11.50 2.66 1.90
N GLU A 254 12.14 3.82 2.09
CA GLU A 254 12.66 4.64 1.00
C GLU A 254 13.84 3.97 0.27
N SER A 255 14.57 3.05 0.90
CA SER A 255 15.63 2.27 0.22
C SER A 255 15.07 1.12 -0.63
N ILE A 256 13.95 0.50 -0.21
CA ILE A 256 13.31 -0.60 -0.94
C ILE A 256 12.51 -0.11 -2.16
N LEU A 257 11.87 1.06 -2.05
CA LEU A 257 11.01 1.61 -3.10
C LEU A 257 11.67 1.70 -4.49
N PRO A 258 12.91 2.20 -4.64
CA PRO A 258 13.63 2.22 -5.92
C PRO A 258 13.87 0.81 -6.48
N VAL A 259 14.18 -0.16 -5.62
CA VAL A 259 14.47 -1.54 -6.03
C VAL A 259 13.23 -2.20 -6.62
N ILE A 260 12.08 -2.05 -5.97
CA ILE A 260 10.81 -2.59 -6.50
C ILE A 260 10.40 -1.86 -7.78
N THR A 261 10.62 -0.55 -7.85
CA THR A 261 10.32 0.24 -9.06
C THR A 261 11.16 -0.21 -10.24
N SER A 262 12.47 -0.44 -10.05
CA SER A 262 13.35 -0.94 -11.12
C SER A 262 12.97 -2.36 -11.54
N MET A 263 12.59 -3.22 -10.59
CA MET A 263 12.12 -4.56 -10.89
C MET A 263 10.82 -4.55 -11.72
N VAL A 264 9.85 -3.71 -11.35
CA VAL A 264 8.63 -3.49 -12.16
C VAL A 264 9.01 -3.10 -13.59
N GLN A 265 9.94 -2.15 -13.76
CA GLN A 265 10.38 -1.71 -15.09
C GLN A 265 11.06 -2.82 -15.90
N ILE A 266 11.91 -3.64 -15.26
CA ILE A 266 12.60 -4.76 -15.91
C ILE A 266 11.58 -5.81 -16.37
N VAL A 267 10.64 -6.19 -15.50
CA VAL A 267 9.62 -7.21 -15.80
C VAL A 267 8.69 -6.71 -16.91
N ASP A 268 8.21 -5.47 -16.83
CA ASP A 268 7.36 -4.85 -17.85
C ASP A 268 8.09 -4.77 -19.21
N SER A 269 9.39 -4.44 -19.20
CA SER A 269 10.24 -4.45 -20.40
C SER A 269 10.39 -5.84 -21.01
N ARG A 270 10.66 -6.87 -20.20
CA ARG A 270 10.73 -8.26 -20.66
C ARG A 270 9.42 -8.74 -21.25
N ARG A 271 8.30 -8.36 -20.63
CA ARG A 271 6.96 -8.65 -21.14
C ARG A 271 6.73 -8.00 -22.51
N ALA A 272 7.03 -6.71 -22.65
CA ALA A 272 6.90 -6.00 -23.91
C ALA A 272 7.76 -6.64 -25.02
N LEU A 273 8.96 -7.13 -24.69
CA LEU A 273 9.81 -7.87 -25.62
C LEU A 273 9.20 -9.21 -26.05
N ALA A 274 8.60 -9.96 -25.11
CA ALA A 274 7.92 -11.22 -25.41
C ALA A 274 6.67 -11.00 -26.30
N GLU A 275 5.89 -9.96 -26.01
CA GLU A 275 4.75 -9.54 -26.84
C GLU A 275 5.22 -9.13 -28.25
N THR A 276 6.31 -8.35 -28.34
CA THR A 276 6.92 -7.98 -29.62
C THR A 276 7.39 -9.21 -30.40
N SER A 277 8.01 -10.20 -29.76
CA SER A 277 8.42 -11.44 -30.43
C SER A 277 7.23 -12.16 -31.06
N SER A 278 6.12 -12.26 -30.34
CA SER A 278 4.89 -12.87 -30.83
C SER A 278 4.31 -12.11 -32.02
N VAL A 279 4.29 -10.77 -31.95
CA VAL A 279 3.90 -9.91 -33.08
C VAL A 279 4.82 -10.11 -34.29
N THR A 280 6.14 -10.21 -34.09
CA THR A 280 7.06 -10.43 -35.22
C THR A 280 6.80 -11.75 -35.94
N ARG A 281 6.46 -12.82 -35.20
CA ARG A 281 6.09 -14.12 -35.78
C ARG A 281 4.82 -14.01 -36.64
N LEU A 282 3.83 -13.26 -36.16
CA LEU A 282 2.60 -12.99 -36.91
C LEU A 282 2.87 -12.19 -38.19
N THR A 283 3.69 -11.13 -38.09
CA THR A 283 4.08 -10.32 -39.26
C THR A 283 4.81 -11.16 -40.30
N TYR A 284 5.68 -12.10 -39.89
CA TYR A 284 6.33 -13.01 -40.85
C TYR A 284 5.32 -13.87 -41.61
N LEU A 285 4.34 -14.44 -40.92
CA LEU A 285 3.29 -15.22 -41.58
C LEU A 285 2.49 -14.34 -42.56
N ALA A 286 2.10 -13.14 -42.16
CA ALA A 286 1.36 -12.22 -43.02
C ALA A 286 2.17 -11.81 -44.27
N VAL A 287 3.45 -11.47 -44.11
CA VAL A 287 4.34 -11.09 -45.22
C VAL A 287 4.51 -12.22 -46.24
N VAL A 288 4.45 -13.49 -45.82
CA VAL A 288 4.51 -14.65 -46.71
C VAL A 288 3.16 -14.95 -47.36
N PHE A 289 2.07 -14.94 -46.59
CA PHE A 289 0.75 -15.31 -47.10
C PHE A 289 0.12 -14.25 -48.01
N VAL A 290 0.28 -12.95 -47.73
CA VAL A 290 -0.38 -11.89 -48.51
C VAL A 290 -0.02 -11.96 -50.01
N PRO A 291 1.27 -12.07 -50.41
CA PRO A 291 1.63 -12.19 -51.83
C PRO A 291 1.15 -13.51 -52.44
N LEU A 292 1.20 -14.62 -51.69
CA LEU A 292 0.75 -15.94 -52.16
C LEU A 292 -0.77 -15.99 -52.41
N THR A 293 -1.55 -15.37 -51.53
CA THR A 293 -3.00 -15.28 -51.69
C THR A 293 -3.35 -14.36 -52.85
N PHE A 294 -2.64 -13.25 -53.02
CA PHE A 294 -2.84 -12.34 -54.16
C PHE A 294 -2.56 -13.04 -55.50
N THR A 295 -1.44 -13.75 -55.62
CA THR A 295 -1.14 -14.50 -56.85
C THR A 295 -2.15 -15.60 -57.10
N SER A 296 -2.54 -16.35 -56.05
CA SER A 296 -3.58 -17.37 -56.16
C SER A 296 -4.90 -16.78 -56.66
N GLY A 297 -5.32 -15.63 -56.13
CA GLY A 297 -6.54 -14.94 -56.58
C GLY A 297 -6.45 -14.45 -58.02
N LEU A 298 -5.31 -13.85 -58.40
CA LEU A 298 -5.07 -13.33 -59.76
C LEU A 298 -5.11 -14.45 -60.80
N PHE A 299 -4.43 -15.57 -60.55
CA PHE A 299 -4.37 -16.70 -61.48
C PHE A 299 -5.66 -17.54 -61.48
N SER A 300 -6.42 -17.55 -60.38
CA SER A 300 -7.73 -18.21 -60.32
C SER A 300 -8.79 -17.55 -61.22
N MET A 301 -8.58 -16.30 -61.66
CA MET A 301 -9.51 -15.60 -62.55
C MET A 301 -9.30 -15.92 -64.04
N SER A 302 -8.15 -16.46 -64.43
CA SER A 302 -7.81 -16.77 -65.82
C SER A 302 -7.92 -18.27 -66.10
N GLY A 303 -8.87 -18.66 -66.96
CA GLY A 303 -9.17 -20.08 -67.23
C GLY A 303 -8.01 -20.91 -67.79
N SER A 304 -7.03 -20.30 -68.48
CA SER A 304 -5.86 -20.99 -69.06
C SER A 304 -4.73 -21.30 -68.06
N LEU A 305 -4.83 -20.77 -66.83
CA LEU A 305 -3.83 -20.93 -65.76
C LEU A 305 -4.41 -21.72 -64.57
N ALA A 306 -5.57 -22.34 -64.77
CA ALA A 306 -6.26 -23.15 -63.78
C ALA A 306 -5.47 -24.43 -63.42
N PRO A 307 -5.64 -24.97 -62.20
CA PRO A 307 -4.98 -26.21 -61.79
C PRO A 307 -5.40 -27.37 -62.71
N GLY A 308 -4.43 -27.95 -63.41
CA GLY A 308 -4.65 -29.04 -64.39
C GLY A 308 -4.33 -28.68 -65.85
N GLU A 309 -4.11 -27.39 -66.15
CA GLU A 309 -3.70 -26.90 -67.47
C GLU A 309 -2.17 -26.87 -67.65
N ASN A 310 -1.69 -26.88 -68.90
CA ASN A 310 -0.26 -26.94 -69.25
C ASN A 310 0.58 -25.77 -68.70
N LEU A 311 -0.05 -24.64 -68.34
CA LEU A 311 0.61 -23.42 -67.87
C LEU A 311 0.61 -23.24 -66.35
N PHE A 312 0.12 -24.22 -65.57
CA PHE A 312 0.04 -24.13 -64.10
C PHE A 312 1.39 -23.85 -63.42
N TRP A 313 2.51 -24.28 -64.01
CA TRP A 313 3.85 -24.02 -63.48
C TRP A 313 4.19 -22.51 -63.36
N LEU A 314 3.56 -21.66 -64.17
CA LEU A 314 3.75 -20.21 -64.15
C LEU A 314 3.34 -19.58 -62.79
N TYR A 315 2.40 -20.20 -62.06
CA TYR A 315 2.05 -19.79 -60.70
C TYR A 315 3.27 -19.78 -59.78
N PHE A 316 4.04 -20.88 -59.76
CA PHE A 316 5.22 -21.00 -58.90
C PHE A 316 6.33 -20.03 -59.32
N VAL A 317 6.51 -19.83 -60.62
CA VAL A 317 7.50 -18.92 -61.20
C VAL A 317 7.23 -17.47 -60.81
N VAL A 318 5.98 -17.06 -60.64
CA VAL A 318 5.62 -15.69 -60.26
C VAL A 318 5.50 -15.54 -58.74
N ALA A 319 4.89 -16.51 -58.07
CA ALA A 319 4.64 -16.45 -56.63
C ALA A 319 5.94 -16.47 -55.80
N PHE A 320 6.92 -17.31 -56.16
CA PHE A 320 8.17 -17.39 -55.41
C PHE A 320 8.99 -16.10 -55.45
N PRO A 321 9.36 -15.52 -56.61
CA PRO A 321 10.11 -14.27 -56.63
C PRO A 321 9.32 -13.09 -56.05
N LEU A 322 8.00 -13.05 -56.22
CA LEU A 322 7.17 -12.01 -55.61
C LEU A 322 7.27 -12.05 -54.08
N THR A 323 7.12 -13.24 -53.47
CA THR A 323 7.27 -13.38 -52.01
C THR A 323 8.67 -13.02 -51.53
N VAL A 324 9.73 -13.41 -52.26
CA VAL A 324 11.11 -13.05 -51.94
C VAL A 324 11.33 -11.54 -52.00
N VAL A 325 10.82 -10.86 -53.03
CA VAL A 325 10.92 -9.39 -53.17
C VAL A 325 10.20 -8.68 -52.03
N VAL A 326 8.97 -9.11 -51.71
CA VAL A 326 8.18 -8.53 -50.61
C VAL A 326 8.88 -8.77 -49.26
N PHE A 327 9.46 -9.95 -49.05
CA PHE A 327 10.22 -10.27 -47.85
C PHE A 327 11.50 -9.42 -47.71
N MET A 328 12.27 -9.25 -48.80
CA MET A 328 13.45 -8.39 -48.81
C MET A 328 13.10 -6.92 -48.58
N ALA A 329 11.98 -6.45 -49.14
CA ALA A 329 11.49 -5.09 -48.92
C ALA A 329 11.04 -4.88 -47.46
N ALA A 330 10.35 -5.86 -46.87
CA ALA A 330 9.90 -5.82 -45.48
C ALA A 330 11.05 -5.93 -44.47
N ARG A 331 12.11 -6.69 -44.79
CA ARG A 331 13.29 -6.85 -43.94
C ARG A 331 14.59 -6.73 -44.74
N PRO A 332 15.08 -5.51 -45.01
CA PRO A 332 16.36 -5.34 -45.69
C PRO A 332 17.47 -5.97 -44.82
N PRO A 333 18.41 -6.73 -45.42
CA PRO A 333 19.48 -7.39 -44.70
C PRO A 333 20.39 -6.37 -44.00
N ALA A 334 21.03 -6.80 -42.89
CA ALA A 334 21.89 -5.96 -42.05
C ALA A 334 22.89 -5.06 -42.79
N PRO A 335 23.62 -5.51 -43.84
CA PRO A 335 24.53 -4.63 -44.58
C PRO A 335 23.82 -3.47 -45.28
N LEU A 336 22.59 -3.66 -45.80
CA LEU A 336 21.82 -2.61 -46.45
C LEU A 336 21.30 -1.57 -45.45
N ARG A 337 21.00 -1.96 -44.20
CA ARG A 337 20.64 -1.01 -43.13
C ARG A 337 21.85 -0.19 -42.71
N ALA A 338 23.00 -0.84 -42.49
CA ALA A 338 24.24 -0.15 -42.14
C ALA A 338 24.70 0.82 -43.24
N LEU A 339 24.51 0.45 -44.52
CA LEU A 339 24.78 1.34 -45.65
C LEU A 339 23.81 2.53 -45.69
N LYS A 340 22.51 2.30 -45.44
CA LYS A 340 21.50 3.35 -45.38
C LYS A 340 21.78 4.35 -44.24
N GLU A 341 22.17 3.87 -43.07
CA GLU A 341 22.57 4.72 -41.93
C GLU A 341 23.85 5.51 -42.24
N ARG A 342 24.84 4.89 -42.90
CA ARG A 342 26.05 5.58 -43.39
C ARG A 342 25.73 6.67 -44.40
N CYS A 343 24.87 6.39 -45.39
CA CYS A 343 24.44 7.38 -46.37
C CYS A 343 23.66 8.53 -45.75
N GLN A 344 22.81 8.27 -44.73
CA GLN A 344 22.10 9.32 -44.01
C GLN A 344 23.05 10.21 -43.21
N ARG A 345 24.07 9.63 -42.56
CA ARG A 345 25.13 10.40 -41.87
C ARG A 345 25.93 11.27 -42.85
N LEU A 346 26.27 10.75 -44.03
CA LEU A 346 26.95 11.52 -45.07
C LEU A 346 26.08 12.65 -45.63
N LYS A 347 24.77 12.41 -45.79
CA LYS A 347 23.81 13.43 -46.24
C LYS A 347 23.67 14.55 -45.21
N ALA A 348 23.58 14.20 -43.91
CA ALA A 348 23.55 15.16 -42.82
C ALA A 348 24.83 16.02 -42.73
N TRP A 349 25.99 15.40 -42.97
CA TRP A 349 27.29 16.09 -43.02
C TRP A 349 27.37 17.07 -44.21
N SER A 350 26.90 16.66 -45.40
CA SER A 350 26.83 17.52 -46.59
C SER A 350 25.93 18.76 -46.37
N THR A 351 24.77 18.60 -45.74
CA THR A 351 23.87 19.75 -45.44
C THR A 351 24.46 20.74 -44.43
N ASN A 352 25.31 20.29 -43.50
CA ASN A 352 25.98 21.19 -42.55
C ASN A 352 27.23 21.86 -43.14
N SER A 353 27.85 21.28 -44.17
CA SER A 353 29.00 21.87 -44.88
C SER A 353 28.61 23.01 -45.84
N ILE A 354 27.35 23.10 -46.25
CA ILE A 354 26.84 24.11 -47.19
C ILE A 354 26.29 25.36 -46.43
N ARG A 355 26.20 25.29 -45.10
CA ARG A 355 25.72 26.37 -44.22
C ARG A 355 26.81 27.16 -43.49
N LYS A 356 28.09 26.91 -43.79
CA LYS A 356 29.23 27.67 -43.25
C LYS A 356 29.83 28.59 -44.29
#